data_AF-A0A942QJ24-F1
#
_entry.id   AF-A0A942QJ24-F1
#
_cell.length_a   1.000
_cell.length_b   1.000
_cell.length_c   1.000
_cell.angle_alpha   90.00
_cell.angle_beta   90.00
_cell.angle_gamma   90.00
#
_symmetry.space_group_name_H-M   'P 1'
#
loop_
_entity.id
_entity.type
_entity.pdbx_description
1 polymer ?
#
loop_
_entity_poly.entity_id
_entity_poly.type
_entity_poly.pdbx_seq_one_letter_code
_entity_poly.pdbx_strand_id
1 'polypeptide(L)'
;MHVLFENQHGQNEIEAERLFLALGRIPNVNHLNLDAVNIKYNKKGIEVNHASETSVKNIYAVGDVLGLYLLSNFANEQGITAVQNAFLPWKKRVDYTKAEWCNFTSLELASLGLT
;
A
#
# COMPACT_ATOMS: atom_id res chain seq x y z
N MET A 1 3.72 30.75 -12.14
CA MET A 1 4.76 30.14 -11.27
C MET A 1 5.79 29.51 -12.20
N HIS A 2 7.05 29.81 -11.98
CA HIS A 2 8.15 29.32 -12.81
C HIS A 2 8.78 28.12 -12.11
N VAL A 3 8.79 26.96 -12.76
CA VAL A 3 9.24 25.69 -12.17
C VAL A 3 10.48 25.19 -12.91
N LEU A 4 11.56 25.03 -12.18
CA LEU A 4 12.80 24.39 -12.65
C LEU A 4 12.79 22.93 -12.22
N PHE A 5 13.09 22.01 -13.14
CA PHE A 5 13.17 20.59 -12.84
C PHE A 5 14.26 19.90 -13.67
N GLU A 6 14.80 18.81 -13.14
CA GLU A 6 15.79 17.97 -13.83
C GLU A 6 15.17 16.64 -14.19
N ASN A 7 15.39 16.18 -15.42
CA ASN A 7 15.00 14.85 -15.88
C ASN A 7 16.21 14.16 -16.52
N GLN A 8 16.01 12.93 -17.03
CA GLN A 8 17.05 12.16 -17.70
C GLN A 8 17.68 12.84 -18.95
N HIS A 9 17.09 13.94 -19.42
CA HIS A 9 17.58 14.75 -20.53
C HIS A 9 18.22 16.09 -20.09
N GLY A 10 18.38 16.31 -18.78
CA GLY A 10 19.03 17.50 -18.21
C GLY A 10 18.07 18.46 -17.50
N GLN A 11 18.51 19.69 -17.30
CA GLN A 11 17.73 20.76 -16.65
C GLN A 11 16.70 21.36 -17.61
N ASN A 12 15.48 21.57 -17.10
CA ASN A 12 14.33 22.07 -17.84
C ASN A 12 13.55 23.09 -17.01
N GLU A 13 12.70 23.84 -17.69
CA GLU A 13 11.91 24.93 -17.14
C GLU A 13 10.48 24.87 -17.70
N ILE A 14 9.50 25.18 -16.86
CA ILE A 14 8.09 25.28 -17.26
C ILE A 14 7.38 26.39 -16.50
N GLU A 15 6.55 27.16 -17.21
CA GLU A 15 5.61 28.09 -16.59
C GLU A 15 4.26 27.40 -16.37
N ALA A 16 3.76 27.46 -15.14
CA ALA A 16 2.46 26.90 -14.77
C ALA A 16 1.72 27.80 -13.77
N GLU A 17 0.39 27.72 -13.76
CA GLU A 17 -0.42 28.39 -12.74
C GLU A 17 -0.46 27.60 -11.43
N ARG A 18 -0.38 26.27 -11.52
CA ARG A 18 -0.50 25.31 -10.41
C ARG A 18 0.46 24.14 -10.61
N LEU A 19 0.89 23.55 -9.50
CA LEU A 19 1.69 22.34 -9.45
C LEU A 19 0.96 21.29 -8.61
N PHE A 20 0.82 20.09 -9.15
CA PHE A 20 0.25 18.94 -8.47
C PHE A 20 1.31 17.84 -8.37
N LEU A 21 1.55 17.36 -7.15
CA LEU A 21 2.58 16.35 -6.86
C LEU A 21 1.91 15.00 -6.60
N ALA A 22 1.97 14.11 -7.58
CA ALA A 22 1.47 12.73 -7.50
C ALA A 22 2.61 11.71 -7.42
N LEU A 23 3.59 11.94 -6.54
CA LEU A 23 4.83 11.15 -6.46
C LEU A 23 4.67 9.76 -5.81
N GLY A 24 3.47 9.44 -5.31
CA GLY A 24 3.16 8.19 -4.62
C GLY A 24 2.79 8.41 -3.16
N ARG A 25 2.76 7.32 -2.39
CA ARG A 25 2.30 7.27 -1.00
C ARG A 25 3.30 6.50 -0.15
N ILE A 26 3.42 6.87 1.13
CA ILE A 26 4.29 6.22 2.11
C ILE A 26 3.40 5.67 3.24
N PRO A 27 3.68 4.46 3.78
CA PRO A 27 2.98 3.92 4.95
C PRO A 27 3.03 4.88 6.16
N ASN A 28 1.87 5.13 6.78
CA ASN A 28 1.79 5.99 7.95
C ASN A 28 2.10 5.21 9.25
N VAL A 29 3.40 5.04 9.55
CA VAL A 29 3.86 4.23 10.70
C VAL A 29 4.61 5.03 11.77
N ASN A 30 5.04 6.26 11.47
CA ASN A 30 5.95 7.04 12.33
C ASN A 30 5.40 7.33 13.73
N HIS A 31 4.08 7.44 13.86
CA HIS A 31 3.43 7.79 15.12
C HIS A 31 2.95 6.57 15.92
N LEU A 32 3.21 5.35 15.44
CA LEU A 32 2.71 4.11 16.03
C LEU A 32 3.66 3.49 17.07
N ASN A 33 4.89 4.00 17.20
CA ASN A 33 5.91 3.48 18.11
C ASN A 33 6.09 1.95 18.01
N LEU A 34 6.18 1.44 16.78
CA LEU A 34 6.23 0.00 16.47
C LEU A 34 7.44 -0.70 17.12
N ASP A 35 8.55 0.01 17.28
CA ASP A 35 9.75 -0.50 17.94
C ASP A 35 9.49 -0.88 19.41
N ALA A 36 8.66 -0.12 20.13
CA ALA A 36 8.36 -0.40 21.54
C ALA A 36 7.62 -1.72 21.75
N VAL A 37 6.95 -2.23 20.71
CA VAL A 37 6.22 -3.50 20.73
C VAL A 37 6.89 -4.58 19.88
N ASN A 38 8.06 -4.31 19.29
CA ASN A 38 8.81 -5.24 18.42
C ASN A 38 8.06 -5.67 17.14
N ILE A 39 7.26 -4.77 16.55
CA ILE A 39 6.65 -5.00 15.24
C ILE A 39 7.69 -4.72 14.15
N LYS A 40 7.93 -5.67 13.25
CA LYS A 40 8.82 -5.51 12.10
C LYS A 40 8.17 -4.67 11.02
N TYR A 41 8.89 -3.66 10.55
CA TYR A 41 8.49 -2.81 9.43
C TYR A 41 9.74 -2.27 8.73
N ASN A 42 9.56 -1.83 7.49
CA ASN A 42 10.61 -1.19 6.71
C ASN A 42 10.02 -0.03 5.90
N LYS A 43 10.81 0.59 5.02
CA LYS A 43 10.34 1.73 4.18
C LYS A 43 9.13 1.40 3.30
N LYS A 44 8.91 0.12 3.00
CA LYS A 44 7.76 -0.36 2.22
C LYS A 44 6.52 -0.58 3.08
N GLY A 45 6.62 -0.75 4.39
CA GLY A 45 5.46 -0.97 5.26
C GLY A 45 5.70 -1.94 6.41
N ILE A 46 4.64 -2.27 7.14
CA ILE A 46 4.64 -3.29 8.19
C ILE A 46 4.71 -4.67 7.55
N GLU A 47 5.58 -5.53 8.07
CA GLU A 47 5.72 -6.91 7.60
C GLU A 47 4.65 -7.79 8.24
N VAL A 48 3.91 -8.52 7.40
CA VAL A 48 2.90 -9.48 7.84
C VAL A 48 3.08 -10.82 7.14
N ASN A 49 2.61 -11.88 7.79
CA ASN A 49 2.49 -13.19 7.16
C ASN A 49 1.24 -13.28 6.25
N HIS A 50 1.02 -14.44 5.61
CA HIS A 50 -0.15 -14.65 4.74
C HIS A 50 -1.52 -14.51 5.45
N ALA A 51 -1.54 -14.55 6.79
CA ALA A 51 -2.71 -14.38 7.62
C ALA A 51 -2.95 -12.92 8.06
N SER A 52 -2.18 -11.96 7.51
CA SER A 52 -2.17 -10.53 7.89
C SER A 52 -1.72 -10.25 9.33
N GLU A 53 -1.07 -11.22 9.97
CA GLU A 53 -0.51 -11.07 11.32
C GLU A 53 0.92 -10.57 11.25
N THR A 54 1.27 -9.61 12.10
CA THR A 54 2.61 -8.99 12.19
C THR A 54 3.64 -9.96 12.78
N SER A 55 4.87 -9.48 13.01
CA SER A 55 5.88 -10.23 13.77
C SER A 55 5.47 -10.50 15.24
N VAL A 56 4.46 -9.81 15.75
CA VAL A 56 3.95 -9.94 17.11
C VAL A 56 2.60 -10.65 17.08
N LYS A 57 2.49 -11.72 17.86
CA LYS A 57 1.29 -12.54 17.95
C LYS A 57 0.08 -11.70 18.37
N ASN A 58 -1.07 -11.96 17.74
CA ASN A 58 -2.34 -11.27 17.96
C ASN A 58 -2.35 -9.77 17.57
N ILE A 59 -1.30 -9.28 16.90
CA ILE A 59 -1.31 -7.95 16.29
C ILE A 59 -1.34 -8.10 14.78
N TYR A 60 -2.29 -7.43 14.14
CA TYR A 60 -2.57 -7.52 12.71
C TYR A 60 -2.39 -6.15 12.06
N ALA A 61 -2.03 -6.15 10.78
CA ALA A 61 -1.95 -4.94 9.96
C ALA A 61 -2.53 -5.22 8.57
N VAL A 62 -3.27 -4.24 8.03
CA VAL A 62 -4.01 -4.37 6.76
C VAL A 62 -4.01 -3.05 6.00
N GLY A 63 -4.25 -3.13 4.70
CA GLY A 63 -4.34 -2.00 3.78
C GLY A 63 -2.99 -1.36 3.48
N ASP A 64 -3.02 -0.06 3.20
CA ASP A 64 -1.89 0.71 2.67
C ASP A 64 -0.65 0.70 3.57
N VAL A 65 -0.79 0.39 4.86
CA VAL A 65 0.33 0.31 5.81
C VAL A 65 1.28 -0.86 5.49
N LEU A 66 0.82 -1.85 4.72
CA LEU A 66 1.63 -2.98 4.24
C LEU A 66 2.47 -2.62 3.00
N GLY A 67 2.06 -1.57 2.26
CA GLY A 67 2.67 -1.10 1.01
C GLY A 67 2.81 -2.13 -0.11
N LEU A 68 1.97 -3.17 -0.10
CA LEU A 68 1.92 -4.19 -1.15
C LEU A 68 0.93 -3.80 -2.26
N TYR A 69 -0.36 -3.68 -1.92
CA TYR A 69 -1.43 -3.24 -2.82
C TYR A 69 -2.17 -2.07 -2.19
N LEU A 70 -2.05 -0.88 -2.78
CA LEU A 70 -2.66 0.36 -2.30
C LEU A 70 -4.08 0.55 -2.85
N LEU A 71 -4.91 -0.50 -2.70
CA LEU A 71 -6.23 -0.59 -3.31
C LEU A 71 -7.26 -1.03 -2.26
N SER A 72 -8.43 -0.39 -2.27
CA SER A 72 -9.45 -0.56 -1.23
C SER A 72 -10.04 -1.98 -1.18
N ASN A 73 -10.19 -2.65 -2.33
CA ASN A 73 -10.62 -4.05 -2.41
C ASN A 73 -9.65 -4.97 -1.65
N PHE A 74 -8.34 -4.78 -1.84
CA PHE A 74 -7.33 -5.55 -1.11
C PHE A 74 -7.30 -5.23 0.38
N ALA A 75 -7.44 -3.96 0.75
CA ALA A 75 -7.55 -3.58 2.15
C ALA A 75 -8.76 -4.26 2.83
N ASN A 76 -9.89 -4.38 2.12
CA ASN A 76 -11.08 -5.07 2.60
C ASN A 76 -10.85 -6.58 2.79
N GLU A 77 -10.30 -7.27 1.79
CA GLU A 77 -9.99 -8.71 1.88
C GLU A 77 -8.98 -9.02 2.99
N GLN A 78 -7.97 -8.18 3.15
CA GLN A 78 -7.02 -8.26 4.26
C GLN A 78 -7.71 -8.06 5.61
N GLY A 79 -8.61 -7.08 5.72
CA GLY A 79 -9.39 -6.81 6.93
C GLY A 79 -10.28 -7.99 7.34
N ILE A 80 -11.02 -8.57 6.38
CA ILE A 80 -11.85 -9.76 6.60
C ILE A 80 -10.96 -10.93 7.06
N THR A 81 -9.83 -11.14 6.39
CA THR A 81 -8.88 -12.21 6.72
C THR A 81 -8.30 -12.03 8.12
N ALA A 82 -7.89 -10.81 8.49
CA ALA A 82 -7.32 -10.51 9.79
C ALA A 82 -8.32 -10.77 10.92
N VAL A 83 -9.56 -10.29 10.80
CA VAL A 83 -10.61 -10.52 11.82
C VAL A 83 -10.93 -12.01 11.94
N GLN A 84 -11.10 -12.72 10.82
CA GLN A 84 -11.35 -14.16 10.86
C GLN A 84 -10.19 -14.91 11.53
N ASN A 85 -8.95 -14.54 11.22
CA ASN A 85 -7.76 -15.16 11.81
C ASN A 85 -7.55 -14.82 13.29
N ALA A 86 -8.06 -13.68 13.76
CA ALA A 86 -7.99 -13.27 15.15
C ALA A 86 -8.99 -14.02 16.03
N PHE A 87 -10.20 -14.33 15.51
CA PHE A 87 -11.31 -14.84 16.32
C PHE A 87 -11.74 -16.27 16.02
N LEU A 88 -11.43 -16.82 14.83
CA LEU A 88 -11.85 -18.16 14.44
C LEU A 88 -10.73 -19.19 14.62
N PRO A 89 -11.08 -20.47 14.86
CA PRO A 89 -10.08 -21.53 15.07
C PRO A 89 -9.33 -21.93 13.79
N TRP A 90 -9.78 -21.51 12.62
CA TRP A 90 -9.15 -21.78 11.32
C TRP A 90 -8.49 -20.53 10.75
N LYS A 91 -7.33 -20.72 10.11
CA LYS A 91 -6.57 -19.65 9.47
C LYS A 91 -6.87 -19.58 7.97
N LYS A 92 -7.19 -18.39 7.49
CA LYS A 92 -7.28 -18.02 6.07
C LYS A 92 -6.06 -17.23 5.63
N ARG A 93 -5.87 -17.20 4.31
CA ARG A 93 -4.81 -16.44 3.64
C ARG A 93 -5.45 -15.48 2.66
N VAL A 94 -4.82 -14.31 2.50
CA VAL A 94 -5.19 -13.38 1.43
C VAL A 94 -4.66 -13.93 0.11
N ASP A 95 -5.53 -14.01 -0.90
CA ASP A 95 -5.19 -14.45 -2.25
C ASP A 95 -4.89 -13.24 -3.14
N TYR A 96 -3.62 -13.08 -3.49
CA TYR A 96 -3.15 -11.99 -4.35
C TYR A 96 -3.07 -12.38 -5.84
N THR A 97 -3.42 -13.62 -6.21
CA THR A 97 -3.32 -14.10 -7.61
C THR A 97 -4.31 -13.41 -8.54
N LYS A 98 -5.39 -12.87 -7.98
CA LYS A 98 -6.48 -12.21 -8.73
C LYS A 98 -6.38 -10.70 -8.69
N ALA A 99 -5.17 -10.14 -8.53
CA ALA A 99 -5.01 -8.71 -8.39
C ALA A 99 -5.61 -7.93 -9.55
N GLU A 100 -6.66 -7.18 -9.21
CA GLU A 100 -7.43 -6.34 -10.10
C GLU A 100 -7.25 -4.86 -9.74
N TRP A 101 -7.13 -4.03 -10.78
CA TRP A 101 -7.09 -2.58 -10.64
C TRP A 101 -7.67 -1.88 -11.87
N CYS A 102 -8.09 -0.62 -11.67
CA CYS A 102 -8.64 0.24 -12.71
C CYS A 102 -8.02 1.65 -12.63
N ASN A 103 -7.66 2.22 -13.77
CA ASN A 103 -7.28 3.61 -13.94
C ASN A 103 -8.43 4.37 -14.62
N PHE A 104 -9.01 5.34 -13.89
CA PHE A 104 -10.15 6.13 -14.32
C PHE A 104 -9.73 7.38 -15.11
N THR A 105 -8.91 7.19 -16.15
CA THR A 105 -8.58 8.24 -17.12
C THR A 105 -9.68 8.35 -18.18
N SER A 106 -9.60 9.33 -19.07
CA SER A 106 -10.57 9.49 -20.17
C SER A 106 -10.65 8.27 -21.11
N LEU A 107 -9.59 7.47 -21.15
CA LEU A 107 -9.58 6.14 -21.74
C LEU A 107 -9.34 5.14 -20.62
N GLU A 108 -10.42 4.59 -20.09
CA GLU A 108 -10.38 3.69 -18.95
C GLU A 108 -9.51 2.46 -19.25
N LEU A 109 -8.69 2.08 -18.27
CA LEU A 109 -7.83 0.90 -18.34
C LEU A 109 -8.06 0.04 -17.11
N ALA A 110 -8.31 -1.25 -17.32
CA ALA A 110 -8.40 -2.24 -16.27
C ALA A 110 -7.41 -3.39 -16.53
N SER A 111 -6.93 -4.01 -15.46
CA SER A 111 -6.05 -5.17 -15.53
C SER A 111 -6.41 -6.18 -14.46
N LEU A 112 -6.19 -7.47 -14.76
CA LEU A 112 -6.38 -8.59 -13.88
C LEU A 112 -5.23 -9.59 -14.09
N GLY A 113 -4.54 -9.94 -13.02
CA GLY A 113 -3.52 -11.00 -13.06
C GLY A 113 -2.17 -10.56 -13.62
N LEU A 114 -1.51 -11.46 -14.35
CA LEU A 114 -0.13 -11.27 -14.86
C LEU A 114 -0.09 -10.42 -16.14
N THR A 115 1.04 -9.73 -16.37
CA THR A 115 1.34 -8.94 -17.56
C THR A 115 2.41 -9.60 -18.42
#